data_AF-A0A2D8QZ49-F1
#
_entry.id   AF-A0A2D8QZ49-F1
#
_cell.length_a   1.000
_cell.length_b   1.000
_cell.length_c   1.000
_cell.angle_alpha   90.00
_cell.angle_beta   90.00
_cell.angle_gamma   90.00
#
_symmetry.space_group_name_H-M   'P 1'
#
loop_
_entity.id
_entity.type
_entity.pdbx_description
1 polymer ?
#
loop_
_entity_poly.entity_id
_entity_poly.type
_entity_poly.pdbx_seq_one_letter_code
_entity_poly.pdbx_strand_id
1 'polypeptide(L)'
;RRQAQAEIERAQYTLESERLRAEEIAREEVAKSQIEIAAEAEAERQRRIAAGQADAILLKYEAEAAGVQKVLEAKAAGYAGLVNSSGGDAKAAATLLMVEKIEGMVAAQIEAVKNLKIDSITVWDGGGSADGSATSDFISSLVRSLPPLHDVARNAGVDLPEYLGTMTDKDDQ
;
A
#
# COMPACT_ATOMS: atom_id res chain seq x y z
N ARG A 1 70.87 46.22 45.21
CA ARG A 1 70.72 44.80 45.63
C ARG A 1 69.26 44.38 45.73
N ARG A 2 68.40 45.05 46.54
CA ARG A 2 66.96 44.72 46.63
C ARG A 2 66.16 44.89 45.31
N GLN A 3 66.45 45.92 44.51
CA GLN A 3 65.76 46.12 43.21
C GLN A 3 66.07 45.00 42.20
N ALA A 4 67.32 44.54 42.13
CA ALA A 4 67.71 43.43 41.27
C ALA A 4 67.07 42.09 41.68
N GLN A 5 66.90 41.84 42.99
CA GLN A 5 66.19 40.64 43.46
C GLN A 5 64.69 40.67 43.09
N ALA A 6 64.04 41.83 43.20
CA ALA A 6 62.64 41.98 42.83
C ALA A 6 62.39 41.81 41.31
N GLU A 7 63.33 42.22 40.47
CA GLU A 7 63.26 41.97 39.02
C GLU A 7 63.44 40.50 38.67
N ILE A 8 64.34 39.79 39.35
CA ILE A 8 64.55 38.35 39.16
C ILE A 8 63.30 37.55 39.57
N GLU A 9 62.70 37.85 40.71
CA GLU A 9 61.45 37.19 41.15
C GLU A 9 60.29 37.46 40.17
N ARG A 10 60.16 38.68 39.67
CA ARG A 10 59.15 39.01 38.65
C ARG A 10 59.37 38.24 37.36
N ALA A 11 60.63 38.14 36.90
CA ALA A 11 60.98 37.38 35.70
C ALA A 11 60.70 35.87 35.85
N GLN A 12 60.96 35.31 37.03
CA GLN A 12 60.63 33.91 37.33
C GLN A 12 59.12 33.67 37.36
N TYR A 13 58.37 34.57 38.02
CA TYR A 13 56.91 34.51 38.04
C TYR A 13 56.30 34.58 36.63
N THR A 14 56.79 35.48 35.78
CA THR A 14 56.30 35.57 34.39
C THR A 14 56.58 34.31 33.60
N LEU A 15 57.79 33.75 33.71
CA LEU A 15 58.17 32.50 33.04
C LEU A 15 57.30 31.32 33.50
N GLU A 16 57.07 31.17 34.81
CA GLU A 16 56.20 30.11 35.33
C GLU A 16 54.74 30.28 34.89
N SER A 17 54.24 31.52 34.90
CA SER A 17 52.87 31.81 34.44
C SER A 17 52.67 31.54 32.95
N GLU A 18 53.66 31.83 32.12
CA GLU A 18 53.65 31.54 30.68
C GLU A 18 53.74 30.03 30.44
N ARG A 19 54.55 29.32 31.22
CA ARG A 19 54.65 27.85 31.12
C ARG A 19 53.33 27.18 31.46
N LEU A 20 52.67 27.58 32.55
CA LEU A 20 51.37 27.03 32.95
C LEU A 20 50.29 27.35 31.91
N ARG A 21 50.28 28.57 31.37
CA ARG A 21 49.36 28.95 30.29
C ARG A 21 49.61 28.15 29.02
N ALA A 22 50.87 27.94 28.63
CA ALA A 22 51.20 27.14 27.45
C ALA A 22 50.75 25.68 27.62
N GLU A 23 50.89 25.11 28.82
CA GLU A 23 50.43 23.76 29.13
C GLU A 23 48.89 23.65 29.09
N GLU A 24 48.19 24.63 29.65
CA GLU A 24 46.72 24.67 29.62
C GLU A 24 46.17 24.86 28.21
N ILE A 25 46.77 25.77 27.42
CA ILE A 25 46.41 26.00 26.01
C ILE A 25 46.65 24.72 25.19
N ALA A 26 47.79 24.05 25.38
CA ALA A 26 48.09 22.80 24.68
C ALA A 26 47.07 21.71 25.03
N ARG A 27 46.65 21.62 26.29
CA ARG A 27 45.62 20.67 26.72
C ARG A 27 44.27 20.94 26.07
N GLU A 28 43.83 22.20 26.02
CA GLU A 28 42.57 22.60 25.37
C GLU A 28 42.62 22.37 23.86
N GLU A 29 43.76 22.63 23.21
CA GLU A 29 43.93 22.39 21.78
C GLU A 29 43.86 20.90 21.45
N VAL A 30 44.51 20.04 22.25
CA VAL A 30 44.39 18.58 22.13
C VAL A 30 42.95 18.12 22.34
N ALA A 31 42.24 18.66 23.34
CA ALA A 31 40.84 18.32 23.59
C ALA A 31 39.94 18.72 22.41
N LYS A 32 40.15 19.93 21.85
CA LYS A 32 39.45 20.40 20.66
C LYS A 32 39.69 19.48 19.46
N SER A 33 40.95 19.15 19.18
CA SER A 33 41.30 18.24 18.07
C SER A 33 40.70 16.85 18.27
N GLN A 34 40.66 16.31 19.50
CA GLN A 34 40.01 15.03 19.78
C GLN A 34 38.51 15.07 19.47
N ILE A 35 37.82 16.17 19.84
CA ILE A 35 36.38 16.33 19.55
C ILE A 35 36.15 16.45 18.04
N GLU A 36 36.97 17.21 17.32
CA GLU A 36 36.87 17.35 15.87
C GLU A 36 37.07 16.01 15.15
N ILE A 37 38.12 15.26 15.52
CA ILE A 37 38.41 13.94 14.96
C ILE A 37 37.28 12.96 15.27
N ALA A 38 36.75 12.97 16.51
CA ALA A 38 35.65 12.10 16.89
C ALA A 38 34.36 12.42 16.10
N ALA A 39 34.05 13.71 15.94
CA ALA A 39 32.89 14.15 15.17
C ALA A 39 33.03 13.79 13.68
N GLU A 40 34.22 13.94 13.09
CA GLU A 40 34.49 13.57 11.71
C GLU A 40 34.41 12.04 11.51
N ALA A 41 34.96 11.27 12.45
CA ALA A 41 34.87 9.82 12.43
C ALA A 41 33.42 9.33 12.54
N GLU A 42 32.60 9.98 13.37
CA GLU A 42 31.19 9.65 13.52
C GLU A 42 30.38 10.03 12.27
N ALA A 43 30.65 11.20 11.67
CA ALA A 43 30.03 11.59 10.41
C ALA A 43 30.35 10.61 9.27
N GLU A 44 31.61 10.19 9.15
CA GLU A 44 32.03 9.25 8.11
C GLU A 44 31.45 7.85 8.35
N ARG A 45 31.35 7.43 9.63
CA ARG A 45 30.65 6.20 9.99
C ARG A 45 29.18 6.27 9.57
N GLN A 46 28.49 7.35 9.88
CA GLN A 46 27.08 7.54 9.50
C GLN A 46 26.90 7.53 7.98
N ARG A 47 27.78 8.18 7.23
CA ARG A 47 27.77 8.15 5.75
C ARG A 47 27.90 6.73 5.21
N ARG A 48 28.85 5.95 5.72
CA ARG A 48 29.02 4.55 5.29
C ARG A 48 27.85 3.66 5.65
N ILE A 49 27.26 3.85 6.84
CA ILE A 49 26.06 3.11 7.23
C ILE A 49 24.89 3.46 6.31
N ALA A 50 24.66 4.76 6.05
CA ALA A 50 23.59 5.21 5.16
C ALA A 50 23.78 4.71 3.73
N ALA A 51 25.01 4.72 3.21
CA ALA A 51 25.33 4.16 1.90
C ALA A 51 25.05 2.64 1.86
N GLY A 52 25.54 1.89 2.84
CA GLY A 52 25.28 0.44 2.92
C GLY A 52 23.79 0.10 3.07
N GLN A 53 23.03 0.92 3.79
CA GLN A 53 21.58 0.78 3.89
C GLN A 53 20.88 1.06 2.56
N ALA A 54 21.29 2.11 1.83
CA ALA A 54 20.76 2.42 0.52
C ALA A 54 21.03 1.28 -0.48
N ASP A 55 22.25 0.76 -0.50
CA ASP A 55 22.62 -0.37 -1.36
C ASP A 55 21.82 -1.63 -1.02
N ALA A 56 21.64 -1.93 0.26
CA ALA A 56 20.84 -3.07 0.70
C ALA A 56 19.36 -2.94 0.29
N ILE A 57 18.79 -1.74 0.40
CA ILE A 57 17.41 -1.46 -0.01
C ILE A 57 17.27 -1.57 -1.53
N LEU A 58 18.21 -1.02 -2.29
CA LEU A 58 18.21 -1.10 -3.75
C LEU A 58 18.27 -2.56 -4.21
N LEU A 59 19.20 -3.35 -3.66
CA LEU A 59 19.31 -4.78 -3.96
C LEU A 59 18.03 -5.54 -3.62
N LYS A 60 17.37 -5.21 -2.51
CA LYS A 60 16.09 -5.81 -2.14
C LYS A 60 15.03 -5.51 -3.19
N TYR A 61 14.88 -4.25 -3.60
CA TYR A 61 13.89 -3.87 -4.61
C TYR A 61 14.20 -4.46 -5.98
N GLU A 62 15.46 -4.54 -6.38
CA GLU A 62 15.86 -5.21 -7.62
C GLU A 62 15.53 -6.71 -7.58
N ALA A 63 15.80 -7.38 -6.46
CA ALA A 63 15.46 -8.79 -6.29
C ALA A 63 13.93 -9.02 -6.32
N GLU A 64 13.16 -8.15 -5.66
CA GLU A 64 11.69 -8.19 -5.69
C GLU A 64 11.17 -7.94 -7.11
N ALA A 65 11.66 -6.91 -7.80
CA ALA A 65 11.28 -6.60 -9.17
C ALA A 65 11.62 -7.74 -10.13
N ALA A 66 12.81 -8.32 -10.03
CA ALA A 66 13.22 -9.48 -10.83
C ALA A 66 12.35 -10.71 -10.54
N GLY A 67 11.97 -10.92 -9.27
CA GLY A 67 11.04 -11.98 -8.87
C GLY A 67 9.66 -11.80 -9.49
N VAL A 68 9.09 -10.59 -9.37
CA VAL A 68 7.78 -10.24 -9.95
C VAL A 68 7.82 -10.36 -11.47
N GLN A 69 8.88 -9.86 -12.11
CA GLN A 69 9.05 -9.97 -13.56
C GLN A 69 9.06 -11.44 -14.00
N LYS A 70 9.85 -12.30 -13.34
CA LYS A 70 9.87 -13.74 -13.66
C LYS A 70 8.49 -14.40 -13.51
N VAL A 71 7.72 -14.03 -12.48
CA VAL A 71 6.36 -14.55 -12.28
C VAL A 71 5.44 -14.08 -13.42
N LEU A 72 5.52 -12.80 -13.80
CA LEU A 72 4.71 -12.24 -14.89
C LEU A 72 5.09 -12.83 -16.25
N GLU A 73 6.38 -13.00 -16.52
CA GLU A 73 6.88 -13.66 -17.73
C GLU A 73 6.45 -15.12 -17.79
N ALA A 74 6.55 -15.87 -16.70
CA ALA A 74 6.05 -17.24 -16.63
C ALA A 74 4.54 -17.32 -16.88
N LYS A 75 3.77 -16.38 -16.31
CA LYS A 75 2.32 -16.27 -16.57
C LYS A 75 2.03 -15.94 -18.04
N ALA A 76 2.73 -14.96 -18.62
CA ALA A 76 2.56 -14.59 -20.02
C ALA A 76 2.93 -15.74 -20.97
N ALA A 77 4.02 -16.47 -20.67
CA ALA A 77 4.41 -17.67 -21.42
C ALA A 77 3.37 -18.78 -21.29
N GLY A 78 2.81 -19.00 -20.09
CA GLY A 78 1.71 -19.93 -19.87
C GLY A 78 0.47 -19.56 -20.68
N TYR A 79 0.07 -18.28 -20.66
CA TYR A 79 -1.04 -17.76 -21.47
C TYR A 79 -0.79 -17.90 -22.97
N ALA A 80 0.43 -17.61 -23.45
CA ALA A 80 0.79 -17.84 -24.84
C ALA A 80 0.73 -19.33 -25.22
N GLY A 81 1.15 -20.23 -24.32
CA GLY A 81 1.00 -21.67 -24.48
C GLY A 81 -0.47 -22.09 -24.58
N LEU A 82 -1.34 -21.55 -23.73
CA LEU A 82 -2.78 -21.82 -23.77
C LEU A 82 -3.44 -21.32 -25.06
N VAL A 83 -3.13 -20.09 -25.49
CA VAL A 83 -3.61 -19.51 -26.75
C VAL A 83 -3.16 -20.34 -27.95
N ASN A 84 -1.89 -20.75 -27.99
CA ASN A 84 -1.35 -21.60 -29.05
C ASN A 84 -1.99 -23.00 -29.04
N SER A 85 -2.22 -23.59 -27.87
CA SER A 85 -2.85 -24.92 -27.72
C SER A 85 -4.34 -24.92 -28.09
N SER A 86 -4.99 -23.75 -28.02
CA SER A 86 -6.38 -23.55 -28.43
C SER A 86 -6.52 -23.31 -29.94
N GLY A 87 -5.45 -23.55 -30.72
CA GLY A 87 -5.48 -23.47 -32.19
C GLY A 87 -5.61 -22.05 -32.75
N GLY A 88 -5.31 -21.02 -31.95
CA GLY A 88 -5.36 -19.62 -32.38
C GLY A 88 -6.74 -18.97 -32.30
N ASP A 89 -7.75 -19.62 -31.72
CA ASP A 89 -9.07 -19.01 -31.52
C ASP A 89 -9.07 -18.11 -30.26
N ALA A 90 -8.94 -16.80 -30.48
CA ALA A 90 -8.86 -15.79 -29.41
C ALA A 90 -10.07 -15.80 -28.45
N LYS A 91 -11.23 -16.29 -28.91
CA LYS A 91 -12.43 -16.42 -28.07
C LYS A 91 -12.26 -17.50 -27.01
N ALA A 92 -11.77 -18.68 -27.36
CA ALA A 92 -11.59 -19.79 -26.41
C ALA A 92 -10.54 -19.48 -25.34
N ALA A 93 -9.46 -18.80 -25.74
CA ALA A 93 -8.43 -18.34 -24.81
C ALA A 93 -8.96 -17.27 -23.83
N ALA A 94 -9.82 -16.35 -24.28
CA ALA A 94 -10.47 -15.37 -23.41
C ALA A 94 -11.41 -16.03 -22.39
N THR A 95 -12.14 -17.09 -22.78
CA THR A 95 -13.00 -17.85 -21.85
C THR A 95 -12.18 -18.61 -20.82
N LEU A 96 -11.06 -19.23 -21.22
CA LEU A 96 -10.19 -19.97 -20.30
C LEU A 96 -9.49 -19.03 -19.30
N LEU A 97 -9.07 -17.84 -19.75
CA LEU A 97 -8.55 -16.76 -18.89
C LEU A 97 -9.61 -16.23 -17.91
N MET A 98 -10.87 -16.13 -18.34
CA MET A 98 -11.97 -15.76 -17.43
C MET A 98 -12.20 -16.82 -16.36
N VAL A 99 -12.14 -18.11 -16.68
CA VAL A 99 -12.34 -19.19 -15.70
C VAL A 99 -11.28 -19.16 -14.59
N GLU A 100 -10.01 -18.89 -14.91
CA GLU A 100 -8.95 -18.77 -13.90
C GLU A 100 -9.12 -17.53 -12.99
N LYS A 101 -9.66 -16.42 -13.53
CA LYS A 101 -9.91 -15.19 -12.74
C LYS A 101 -11.19 -15.23 -11.92
N ILE A 102 -12.13 -16.11 -12.25
CA ILE A 102 -13.38 -16.29 -11.50
C ILE A 102 -13.11 -16.85 -10.09
N GLU A 103 -12.17 -17.79 -9.93
CA GLU A 103 -11.84 -18.35 -8.60
C GLU A 103 -11.35 -17.28 -7.62
N GLY A 104 -10.48 -16.38 -8.08
CA GLY A 104 -9.98 -15.26 -7.28
C GLY A 104 -11.05 -14.22 -6.95
N MET A 105 -11.98 -13.97 -7.88
CA MET A 105 -13.10 -13.05 -7.68
C MET A 105 -14.10 -13.61 -6.65
N VAL A 106 -14.39 -14.92 -6.72
CA VAL A 106 -15.26 -15.60 -5.76
C VAL A 106 -14.64 -15.63 -4.36
N ALA A 107 -13.32 -15.86 -4.25
CA ALA A 107 -12.63 -15.80 -2.96
C ALA A 107 -12.68 -14.40 -2.33
N ALA A 108 -12.41 -13.34 -3.11
CA ALA A 108 -12.51 -11.96 -2.66
C ALA A 108 -13.95 -11.57 -2.30
N GLN A 109 -14.96 -12.08 -3.03
CA GLN A 109 -16.38 -11.86 -2.73
C GLN A 109 -16.82 -12.59 -1.46
N ILE A 110 -16.33 -13.79 -1.17
CA ILE A 110 -16.62 -14.50 0.08
C ILE A 110 -16.00 -13.76 1.28
N GLU A 111 -14.82 -13.16 1.10
CA GLU A 111 -14.18 -12.34 2.14
C GLU A 111 -14.94 -11.02 2.38
N ALA A 112 -15.43 -10.37 1.32
CA ALA A 112 -16.30 -9.20 1.42
C ALA A 112 -17.66 -9.54 2.07
N VAL A 113 -18.24 -10.71 1.77
CA VAL A 113 -19.49 -11.20 2.38
C VAL A 113 -19.29 -11.62 3.84
N LYS A 114 -18.12 -12.17 4.22
CA LYS A 114 -17.79 -12.47 5.63
C LYS A 114 -17.71 -11.21 6.50
N ASN A 115 -17.33 -10.07 5.93
CA ASN A 115 -17.31 -8.78 6.62
C ASN A 115 -18.67 -8.05 6.58
N LEU A 116 -19.59 -8.45 5.70
CA LEU A 116 -21.03 -8.17 5.84
C LEU A 116 -21.61 -9.06 6.94
N LYS A 117 -21.22 -8.79 8.19
CA LYS A 117 -22.11 -9.11 9.30
C LYS A 117 -23.42 -8.40 9.03
N ILE A 118 -24.50 -9.16 8.95
CA ILE A 118 -25.88 -8.70 8.87
C ILE A 118 -26.15 -7.87 10.14
N ASP A 119 -25.85 -6.56 10.09
CA ASP A 119 -26.01 -5.65 11.23
C ASP A 119 -27.18 -4.68 11.06
N SER A 120 -28.09 -4.97 10.12
CA SER A 120 -29.37 -4.25 10.04
C SER A 120 -30.48 -5.12 9.48
N ILE A 121 -30.91 -6.11 10.25
CA ILE A 121 -32.36 -6.31 10.39
C ILE A 121 -32.79 -5.35 11.50
N THR A 122 -32.74 -4.06 11.21
CA THR A 122 -33.60 -3.13 11.93
C THR A 122 -34.97 -3.44 11.36
N VAL A 123 -35.73 -4.23 12.10
CA VAL A 123 -37.15 -4.41 11.87
C VAL A 123 -37.70 -3.00 11.70
N TRP A 124 -38.10 -2.64 10.47
CA TRP A 124 -39.00 -1.51 10.24
C TRP A 124 -40.37 -1.95 10.79
N ASP A 125 -40.45 -2.16 12.10
CA ASP A 125 -41.69 -2.06 12.85
C ASP A 125 -41.69 -0.65 13.44
N GLY A 126 -41.68 0.31 12.51
CA GLY A 126 -41.88 1.71 12.78
C GLY A 126 -43.39 1.98 12.78
N GLY A 127 -44.08 1.48 13.80
CA GLY A 127 -45.29 2.09 14.35
C GLY A 127 -46.61 1.86 13.60
N GLY A 128 -47.41 0.96 14.17
CA GLY A 128 -48.79 1.30 14.52
C GLY A 128 -49.89 0.72 13.66
N SER A 129 -50.46 -0.42 14.09
CA SER A 129 -51.81 -0.47 14.68
C SER A 129 -52.23 -1.92 14.88
N ALA A 130 -53.05 -2.12 15.91
CA ALA A 130 -53.52 -3.40 16.38
C ALA A 130 -54.21 -4.24 15.29
N ASP A 131 -54.01 -5.55 15.43
CA ASP A 131 -54.81 -6.64 14.86
C ASP A 131 -54.50 -7.05 13.41
N GLY A 132 -53.71 -8.14 13.27
CA GLY A 132 -53.68 -8.97 12.06
C GLY A 132 -52.32 -9.18 11.37
N SER A 133 -51.65 -10.29 11.69
CA SER A 133 -50.86 -11.12 10.76
C SER A 133 -49.97 -10.41 9.71
N ALA A 134 -48.82 -9.87 10.16
CA ALA A 134 -47.76 -9.28 9.32
C ALA A 134 -47.11 -10.22 8.26
N THR A 135 -47.51 -11.49 8.19
CA THR A 135 -47.05 -12.46 7.18
C THR A 135 -47.89 -12.46 5.90
N SER A 136 -49.10 -11.88 5.90
CA SER A 136 -49.99 -11.89 4.72
C SER A 136 -49.74 -10.73 3.75
N ASP A 137 -49.20 -9.60 4.23
CA ASP A 137 -48.89 -8.42 3.41
C ASP A 137 -47.51 -8.47 2.72
N PHE A 138 -46.68 -9.46 3.05
CA PHE A 138 -45.44 -9.73 2.30
C PHE A 138 -45.71 -10.43 0.96
N ILE A 139 -46.76 -11.26 0.89
CA ILE A 139 -47.13 -11.97 -0.34
C ILE A 139 -47.89 -11.05 -1.30
N SER A 140 -48.73 -10.13 -0.79
CA SER A 140 -49.48 -9.18 -1.62
C SER A 140 -48.60 -8.05 -2.19
N SER A 141 -47.48 -7.71 -1.56
CA SER A 141 -46.50 -6.73 -2.04
C SER A 141 -45.46 -7.30 -3.03
N LEU A 142 -45.28 -8.63 -3.08
CA LEU A 142 -44.50 -9.29 -4.13
C LEU A 142 -45.23 -9.28 -5.49
N VAL A 143 -46.57 -9.26 -5.50
CA VAL A 143 -47.38 -9.29 -6.74
C VAL A 143 -47.55 -7.89 -7.36
N ARG A 144 -47.26 -6.81 -6.62
CA ARG A 144 -47.49 -5.42 -7.08
C ARG A 144 -46.21 -4.64 -7.41
N SER A 145 -45.05 -5.28 -7.39
CA SER A 145 -43.74 -4.63 -7.62
C SER A 145 -43.02 -5.11 -8.88
N LEU A 146 -43.76 -5.44 -9.94
CA LEU A 146 -43.20 -5.47 -11.29
C LEU A 146 -43.39 -4.09 -11.96
N PRO A 147 -42.47 -3.12 -11.76
CA PRO A 147 -42.34 -2.05 -12.74
C PRO A 147 -41.88 -2.70 -14.05
N PRO A 148 -42.39 -2.26 -15.21
CA PRO A 148 -42.06 -2.85 -16.49
C PRO A 148 -40.53 -2.83 -16.69
N LEU A 149 -39.91 -4.01 -16.65
CA LEU A 149 -38.46 -4.22 -16.74
C LEU A 149 -37.88 -3.89 -18.13
N HIS A 150 -38.61 -3.14 -18.97
CA HIS A 150 -38.24 -2.89 -20.36
C HIS A 150 -37.52 -1.56 -20.61
N ASP A 151 -37.53 -0.61 -19.66
CA ASP A 151 -36.84 0.67 -19.84
C ASP A 151 -35.46 0.74 -19.14
N VAL A 152 -35.19 -0.17 -18.20
CA VAL A 152 -33.91 -0.20 -17.47
C VAL A 152 -32.84 -0.98 -18.25
N ALA A 153 -33.22 -2.02 -18.99
CA ALA A 153 -32.28 -2.80 -19.80
C ALA A 153 -31.75 -2.00 -21.01
N ARG A 154 -32.59 -1.16 -21.62
CA ARG A 154 -32.23 -0.40 -22.84
C ARG A 154 -31.28 0.78 -22.55
N ASN A 155 -31.33 1.37 -21.35
CA ASN A 155 -30.41 2.45 -20.93
C ASN A 155 -29.07 1.94 -20.36
N ALA A 156 -28.96 0.64 -20.06
CA ALA A 156 -27.74 0.00 -19.54
C ALA A 156 -26.88 -0.66 -20.64
N GLY A 157 -27.28 -0.58 -21.92
CA GLY A 157 -26.49 -1.04 -23.05
C GLY A 157 -26.31 -2.57 -23.14
N VAL A 158 -27.24 -3.34 -22.57
CA VAL A 158 -27.19 -4.81 -22.60
C VAL A 158 -28.26 -5.31 -23.57
N ASP A 159 -27.85 -5.73 -24.76
CA ASP A 159 -28.68 -6.56 -25.65
C ASP A 159 -28.83 -7.94 -25.01
N LEU A 160 -30.05 -8.24 -24.55
CA LEU A 160 -30.39 -9.53 -23.97
C LEU A 160 -30.55 -10.56 -25.11
N PRO A 161 -29.95 -11.77 -24.98
CA PRO A 161 -30.01 -12.80 -26.01
C PRO A 161 -31.45 -13.32 -26.23
N GLU A 162 -31.73 -13.72 -27.48
CA GLU A 162 -33.05 -13.97 -28.10
C GLU A 162 -33.94 -15.06 -27.43
N TYR A 163 -33.46 -15.70 -26.36
CA TYR A 163 -34.18 -16.76 -25.64
C TYR A 163 -35.10 -16.25 -24.52
N LEU A 164 -35.17 -14.94 -24.27
CA LEU A 164 -36.07 -14.32 -23.28
C LEU A 164 -37.27 -13.59 -23.89
N GLY A 165 -37.66 -13.96 -25.11
CA GLY A 165 -38.94 -13.57 -25.68
C GLY A 165 -38.83 -12.44 -26.69
N THR A 166 -38.94 -12.80 -27.97
CA THR A 166 -39.37 -11.88 -29.02
C THR A 166 -40.83 -11.53 -28.77
N MET A 167 -41.15 -10.26 -28.51
CA MET A 167 -42.51 -9.79 -28.78
C MET A 167 -42.72 -9.93 -30.28
N THR A 168 -43.61 -10.84 -30.67
CA THR A 168 -44.30 -10.72 -31.95
C THR A 168 -45.11 -9.44 -31.87
N ASP A 169 -44.59 -8.37 -32.47
CA ASP A 169 -45.42 -7.25 -32.90
C ASP A 169 -46.41 -7.81 -33.94
N LYS A 170 -47.59 -8.13 -33.43
CA LYS A 170 -48.83 -8.21 -34.18
C LYS A 170 -49.87 -7.43 -33.40
N ASP A 171 -49.83 -6.12 -33.58
CA ASP A 171 -51.07 -5.35 -33.59
C ASP A 171 -51.89 -5.83 -34.80
N ASP A 172 -52.86 -6.71 -34.52
CA ASP A 172 -54.03 -6.92 -35.36
C ASP A 172 -55.10 -5.88 -34.94
N GLN A 173 -55.68 -5.20 -35.94
CA GLN A 173 -57.02 -4.57 -36.01
C GLN A 173 -57.67 -4.00 -34.73
#